data_AF-A0A174UU57-F1
#
_entry.id   AF-A0A174UU57-F1
#
_cell.length_a   1.000
_cell.length_b   1.000
_cell.length_c   1.000
_cell.angle_alpha   90.00
_cell.angle_beta   90.00
_cell.angle_gamma   90.00
#
_symmetry.space_group_name_H-M   'P 1'
#
loop_
_entity.id
_entity.type
_entity.pdbx_description
1 polymer ?
#
loop_
_entity_poly.entity_id
_entity_poly.type
_entity_poly.pdbx_seq_one_letter_code
_entity_poly.pdbx_strand_id
1 'polypeptide(L)'
;MNYIDKMMYMLKEGYTFEEITENLYLNYSAVVDVDEVYRIRKKISEKYGCNLNDVKLIGSSHTGYTYKNKKLQIRKNPKDYDFGIIGSEIFIKYFHKVKIENITLKNKQSYINNIMKGKLHPKYTDKNFLDELEETNEKIQNELKVKRHITICFYMSEYDFINGLVQYSKQLYGAKLKEMEKESTPIKMEANTVIEQIEKMEE
;
A
#
# COMPACT_ATOMS: atom_id res chain seq x y z
N MET A 1 7.51 16.71 -1.23
CA MET A 1 7.55 16.51 0.24
C MET A 1 8.24 15.17 0.51
N ASN A 2 9.18 15.11 1.47
CA ASN A 2 9.78 13.85 1.90
C ASN A 2 8.90 13.23 3.00
N TYR A 3 8.34 12.04 2.76
CA TYR A 3 7.43 11.39 3.70
C TYR A 3 8.11 10.90 4.97
N ILE A 4 9.42 10.61 4.92
CA ILE A 4 10.19 10.25 6.12
C ILE A 4 10.33 11.47 7.02
N ASP A 5 10.69 12.62 6.46
CA ASP A 5 10.84 13.85 7.25
C ASP A 5 9.50 14.25 7.89
N LYS A 6 8.40 14.10 7.12
CA LYS A 6 7.04 14.34 7.63
C LYS A 6 6.66 13.36 8.74
N MET A 7 6.96 12.08 8.57
CA MET A 7 6.74 11.05 9.58
C MET A 7 7.54 11.35 10.86
N MET A 8 8.83 11.66 10.73
CA MET A 8 9.69 12.00 11.87
C MET A 8 9.21 13.24 12.61
N TYR A 9 8.76 14.26 11.89
CA TYR A 9 8.12 15.42 12.49
C TYR A 9 6.88 15.01 13.29
N MET A 10 5.96 14.25 12.69
CA MET A 10 4.72 13.84 13.35
C MET A 10 4.97 12.95 14.58
N LEU A 11 5.95 12.04 14.54
CA LEU A 11 6.35 11.27 15.72
C LEU A 11 6.86 12.18 16.85
N LYS A 12 7.65 13.21 16.54
CA LYS A 12 8.13 14.17 17.54
C LYS A 12 6.99 14.99 18.16
N GLU A 13 5.96 15.27 17.39
CA GLU A 13 4.74 15.95 17.83
C GLU A 13 3.76 15.03 18.57
N GLY A 14 4.10 13.73 18.75
CA GLY A 14 3.31 12.78 19.54
C GLY A 14 2.19 12.06 18.78
N TYR A 15 2.22 12.06 17.45
CA TYR A 15 1.26 11.31 16.64
C TYR A 15 1.58 9.81 16.65
N THR A 16 0.54 8.98 16.67
CA THR A 16 0.63 7.53 16.53
C THR A 16 1.01 7.11 15.11
N PHE A 17 1.52 5.88 14.94
CA PHE A 17 1.80 5.32 13.61
C PHE A 17 0.55 5.22 12.74
N GLU A 18 -0.58 4.93 13.36
CA GLU A 18 -1.89 4.86 12.76
C GLU A 18 -2.27 6.23 12.16
N GLU A 19 -2.24 7.32 12.95
CA GLU A 19 -2.54 8.68 12.48
C GLU A 19 -1.55 9.16 11.40
N ILE A 20 -0.28 8.81 11.53
CA ILE A 20 0.73 9.14 10.51
C ILE A 20 0.42 8.41 9.21
N THR A 21 0.13 7.11 9.27
CA THR A 21 -0.19 6.30 8.07
C THR A 21 -1.45 6.83 7.41
N GLU A 22 -2.49 7.10 8.19
CA GLU A 22 -3.74 7.69 7.72
C GLU A 22 -3.48 9.00 6.98
N ASN A 23 -2.78 9.94 7.62
CA ASN A 23 -2.48 11.22 7.00
C ASN A 23 -1.66 11.05 5.71
N LEU A 24 -0.61 10.21 5.72
CA LEU A 24 0.28 10.02 4.59
C LEU A 24 -0.39 9.38 3.37
N TYR A 25 -1.37 8.50 3.57
CA TYR A 25 -2.02 7.76 2.48
C TYR A 25 -3.40 8.29 2.08
N LEU A 26 -4.12 8.98 2.98
CA LEU A 26 -5.41 9.58 2.64
C LEU A 26 -5.28 11.00 2.06
N ASN A 27 -4.40 11.82 2.64
CA ASN A 27 -4.28 13.24 2.28
C ASN A 27 -3.28 13.54 1.16
N TYR A 28 -2.26 12.71 1.00
CA TYR A 28 -1.26 12.91 -0.05
C TYR A 28 -1.44 11.87 -1.16
N SER A 29 -1.32 12.30 -2.42
CA SER A 29 -1.62 11.43 -3.57
C SER A 29 -0.41 10.69 -4.12
N ALA A 30 0.79 11.28 -4.04
CA ALA A 30 2.07 10.68 -4.44
C ALA A 30 3.25 11.61 -4.09
N VAL A 31 4.45 11.05 -3.91
CA VAL A 31 5.72 11.82 -3.85
C VAL A 31 6.32 12.05 -5.24
N VAL A 32 6.05 11.18 -6.20
CA VAL A 32 6.60 11.24 -7.57
C VAL A 32 5.49 11.27 -8.62
N ASP A 33 5.79 11.88 -9.78
CA ASP A 33 4.95 11.82 -10.99
C ASP A 33 3.47 12.19 -10.74
N VAL A 34 3.22 13.23 -9.93
CA VAL A 34 1.90 13.61 -9.40
C VAL A 34 0.81 13.72 -10.50
N ASP A 35 1.13 14.35 -11.62
CA ASP A 35 0.19 14.52 -12.74
C ASP A 35 -0.12 13.20 -13.47
N GLU A 36 0.88 12.33 -13.63
CA GLU A 36 0.69 10.99 -14.20
C GLU A 36 -0.17 10.14 -13.26
N VAL A 37 0.12 10.19 -11.95
CA VAL A 37 -0.68 9.50 -10.92
C VAL A 37 -2.13 9.98 -10.93
N TYR A 38 -2.38 11.29 -11.00
CA TYR A 38 -3.74 11.83 -11.11
C TYR A 38 -4.48 11.27 -12.32
N ARG A 39 -3.84 11.27 -13.50
CA ARG A 39 -4.43 10.74 -14.74
C ARG A 39 -4.75 9.26 -14.62
N ILE A 40 -3.86 8.48 -14.01
CA ILE A 40 -4.08 7.04 -13.77
C ILE A 40 -5.26 6.85 -12.83
N ARG A 41 -5.29 7.54 -11.68
CA ARG A 41 -6.39 7.45 -10.70
C ARG A 41 -7.74 7.77 -11.34
N LYS A 42 -7.81 8.82 -12.16
CA LYS A 42 -9.02 9.19 -12.91
C LYS A 42 -9.44 8.09 -13.88
N LYS A 43 -8.51 7.48 -14.61
CA LYS A 43 -8.86 6.41 -15.53
C LYS A 43 -9.27 5.13 -14.80
N ILE A 44 -8.63 4.81 -13.67
CA ILE A 44 -9.05 3.71 -12.78
C ILE A 44 -10.47 3.96 -12.28
N SER A 45 -10.78 5.15 -11.78
CA SER A 45 -12.11 5.46 -11.26
C SER A 45 -13.20 5.28 -12.32
N GLU A 46 -12.93 5.70 -13.56
CA GLU A 46 -13.81 5.49 -14.71
C GLU A 46 -14.00 4.01 -15.06
N LYS A 47 -12.92 3.22 -15.15
CA LYS A 47 -12.98 1.81 -15.58
C LYS A 47 -13.55 0.87 -14.52
N TYR A 48 -13.25 1.12 -13.25
CA TYR A 48 -13.71 0.30 -12.13
C TYR A 48 -15.09 0.73 -11.61
N GLY A 49 -15.49 1.97 -11.90
CA GLY A 49 -16.78 2.54 -11.52
C GLY A 49 -16.82 2.99 -10.07
N CYS A 50 -15.77 3.67 -9.59
CA CYS A 50 -15.64 4.15 -8.21
C CYS A 50 -15.34 5.66 -8.17
N ASN A 51 -15.32 6.26 -6.98
CA ASN A 51 -14.95 7.67 -6.87
C ASN A 51 -13.44 7.85 -7.04
N LEU A 52 -13.03 8.97 -7.62
CA LEU A 52 -11.60 9.31 -7.76
C LEU A 52 -10.87 9.33 -6.40
N ASN A 53 -11.55 9.79 -5.35
CA ASN A 53 -10.99 9.90 -4.01
C ASN A 53 -10.76 8.53 -3.35
N ASP A 54 -11.45 7.50 -3.82
CA ASP A 54 -11.35 6.12 -3.34
C ASP A 54 -10.16 5.38 -3.95
N VAL A 55 -9.56 5.93 -5.01
CA VAL A 55 -8.36 5.36 -5.64
C VAL A 55 -7.13 5.99 -5.01
N LYS A 56 -6.33 5.21 -4.28
CA LYS A 56 -5.10 5.66 -3.61
C LYS A 56 -3.88 4.97 -4.21
N LEU A 57 -2.83 5.72 -4.50
CA LEU A 57 -1.53 5.14 -4.83
C LEU A 57 -0.91 4.58 -3.54
N ILE A 58 -0.28 3.41 -3.63
CA ILE A 58 0.39 2.76 -2.51
C ILE A 58 1.82 2.35 -2.88
N GLY A 59 2.54 1.77 -1.92
CA GLY A 59 3.86 1.20 -2.15
C GLY A 59 4.94 2.25 -2.40
N SER A 60 5.96 1.85 -3.18
CA SER A 60 7.16 2.67 -3.35
C SER A 60 6.96 3.88 -4.26
N SER A 61 5.99 3.84 -5.18
CA SER A 61 5.60 4.99 -5.99
C SER A 61 4.84 6.04 -5.19
N HIS A 62 4.12 5.63 -4.15
CA HIS A 62 3.52 6.58 -3.21
C HIS A 62 4.56 7.22 -2.32
N THR A 63 5.38 6.41 -1.66
CA THR A 63 6.27 6.88 -0.59
C THR A 63 7.62 7.41 -1.08
N GLY A 64 8.10 6.95 -2.24
CA GLY A 64 9.47 7.20 -2.71
C GLY A 64 10.53 6.29 -2.07
N TYR A 65 10.11 5.29 -1.28
CA TYR A 65 11.02 4.38 -0.56
C TYR A 65 10.58 2.93 -0.69
N THR A 66 11.51 2.00 -0.45
CA THR A 66 11.20 0.60 -0.19
C THR A 66 12.07 0.09 0.94
N TYR A 67 11.54 -0.84 1.72
CA TYR A 67 12.34 -1.62 2.64
C TYR A 67 12.85 -2.88 1.94
N LYS A 68 14.17 -3.05 1.84
CA LYS A 68 14.78 -4.25 1.24
C LYS A 68 16.10 -4.56 1.93
N ASN A 69 16.35 -5.84 2.21
CA ASN A 69 17.57 -6.33 2.86
C ASN A 69 17.85 -5.61 4.20
N LYS A 70 16.82 -5.45 5.02
CA LYS A 70 16.86 -4.74 6.31
C LYS A 70 17.33 -3.28 6.24
N LYS A 71 17.19 -2.63 5.07
CA LYS A 71 17.57 -1.23 4.85
C LYS A 71 16.48 -0.48 4.11
N LEU A 72 16.32 0.79 4.46
CA LEU A 72 15.52 1.72 3.72
C LEU A 72 16.27 2.11 2.42
N GLN A 73 15.62 1.97 1.27
CA GLN A 73 16.19 2.33 -0.03
C GLN A 73 15.33 3.40 -0.69
N ILE A 74 15.95 4.54 -1.04
CA ILE A 74 15.30 5.60 -1.82
C ILE A 74 15.05 5.09 -3.25
N ARG A 75 13.81 5.22 -3.73
CA ARG A 75 13.39 4.85 -5.07
C ARG A 75 13.11 6.10 -5.88
N LYS A 76 14.14 6.60 -6.58
CA LYS A 76 13.97 7.72 -7.53
C LYS A 76 13.11 7.34 -8.74
N ASN A 77 13.23 6.08 -9.19
CA ASN A 77 12.46 5.52 -10.29
C ASN A 77 11.82 4.20 -9.82
N PRO A 78 10.61 4.24 -9.22
CA PRO A 78 9.87 3.03 -8.89
C PRO A 78 9.46 2.28 -10.17
N LYS A 79 9.26 0.96 -10.04
CA LYS A 79 9.08 0.04 -11.17
C LYS A 79 7.65 -0.03 -11.69
N ASP A 80 6.71 0.17 -10.78
CA ASP A 80 5.30 -0.13 -10.88
C ASP A 80 4.47 0.94 -10.17
N TYR A 81 3.21 1.06 -10.55
CA TYR A 81 2.22 1.82 -9.82
C TYR A 81 1.22 0.86 -9.19
N ASP A 82 1.30 0.70 -7.88
CA ASP A 82 0.35 -0.09 -7.11
C ASP A 82 -0.76 0.84 -6.59
N PHE A 83 -2.02 0.50 -6.85
CA PHE A 83 -3.18 1.23 -6.35
C PHE A 83 -4.05 0.38 -5.41
N GLY A 84 -4.65 1.04 -4.44
CA GLY A 84 -5.77 0.54 -3.65
C GLY A 84 -7.06 1.25 -4.04
N ILE A 85 -8.14 0.50 -4.27
CA ILE A 85 -9.50 1.05 -4.37
C ILE A 85 -10.22 0.77 -3.06
N ILE A 86 -10.74 1.81 -2.42
CA ILE A 86 -11.43 1.73 -1.13
C ILE A 86 -12.93 1.85 -1.34
N GLY A 87 -13.69 0.83 -0.98
CA GLY A 87 -15.16 0.91 -1.04
C GLY A 87 -15.81 -0.46 -1.08
N SER A 88 -16.79 -0.65 -0.21
CA SER A 88 -17.47 -1.94 -0.01
C SER A 88 -18.20 -2.42 -1.25
N GLU A 89 -18.86 -1.52 -1.99
CA GLU A 89 -19.59 -1.87 -3.21
C GLU A 89 -18.68 -2.48 -4.28
N ILE A 90 -17.53 -1.84 -4.52
CA ILE A 90 -16.53 -2.32 -5.46
C ILE A 90 -15.87 -3.59 -4.93
N PHE A 91 -15.51 -3.62 -3.65
CA PHE A 91 -14.95 -4.80 -3.04
C PHE A 91 -15.84 -6.02 -3.27
N ILE A 92 -17.14 -5.91 -2.95
CA ILE A 92 -18.13 -6.98 -3.09
C ILE A 92 -18.28 -7.38 -4.57
N LYS A 93 -18.38 -6.40 -5.48
CA LYS A 93 -18.46 -6.62 -6.94
C LYS A 93 -17.33 -7.52 -7.45
N TYR A 94 -16.10 -7.28 -7.01
CA TYR A 94 -14.93 -8.06 -7.45
C TYR A 94 -14.73 -9.34 -6.62
N PHE A 95 -15.06 -9.33 -5.34
CA PHE A 95 -15.01 -10.51 -4.47
C PHE A 95 -15.85 -11.67 -5.03
N HIS A 96 -17.05 -11.39 -5.53
CA HIS A 96 -17.93 -12.42 -6.11
C HIS A 96 -17.41 -13.05 -7.41
N LYS A 97 -16.43 -12.43 -8.06
CA LYS A 97 -15.83 -12.99 -9.30
C LYS A 97 -14.75 -14.02 -9.01
N VAL A 98 -14.20 -14.04 -7.80
CA VAL A 98 -13.12 -14.95 -7.43
C VAL A 98 -13.66 -16.37 -7.23
N LYS A 99 -13.06 -17.33 -7.91
CA LYS A 99 -13.38 -18.76 -7.76
C LYS A 99 -12.38 -19.41 -6.81
N ILE A 100 -12.76 -19.51 -5.53
CA ILE A 100 -11.88 -19.98 -4.44
C ILE A 100 -11.37 -21.40 -4.71
N GLU A 101 -12.16 -22.24 -5.34
CA GLU A 101 -11.82 -23.60 -5.76
C GLU A 101 -10.67 -23.66 -6.77
N ASN A 102 -10.46 -22.59 -7.55
CA ASN A 102 -9.42 -22.48 -8.56
C ASN A 102 -8.15 -21.80 -8.03
N ILE A 103 -8.13 -21.39 -6.76
CA ILE A 103 -6.95 -20.81 -6.12
C ILE A 103 -5.96 -21.93 -5.80
N THR A 104 -4.69 -21.74 -6.19
CA THR A 104 -3.63 -22.71 -5.88
C THR A 104 -3.47 -22.91 -4.37
N LEU A 105 -3.12 -24.13 -3.93
CA LEU A 105 -2.89 -24.46 -2.52
C LEU A 105 -1.93 -23.46 -1.85
N LYS A 106 -0.86 -23.06 -2.55
CA LYS A 106 0.13 -22.07 -2.11
C LYS A 106 -0.49 -20.71 -1.81
N ASN A 107 -1.44 -20.25 -2.62
CA ASN A 107 -2.03 -18.92 -2.50
C ASN A 107 -3.24 -18.88 -1.56
N LYS A 108 -3.90 -20.02 -1.32
CA LYS A 108 -5.16 -20.10 -0.57
C LYS A 108 -5.07 -19.49 0.83
N GLN A 109 -4.00 -19.79 1.57
CA GLN A 109 -3.81 -19.19 2.91
C GLN A 109 -3.65 -17.67 2.83
N SER A 110 -2.88 -17.17 1.85
CA SER A 110 -2.69 -15.73 1.66
C SER A 110 -3.99 -15.06 1.25
N TYR A 111 -4.79 -15.67 0.38
CA TYR A 111 -6.11 -15.18 0.00
C TYR A 111 -7.01 -15.01 1.23
N ILE A 112 -7.22 -16.08 2.01
CA ILE A 112 -8.07 -16.03 3.21
C ILE A 112 -7.56 -14.98 4.20
N ASN A 113 -6.25 -14.92 4.46
CA ASN A 113 -5.68 -13.93 5.36
C ASN A 113 -5.90 -12.48 4.90
N ASN A 114 -5.89 -12.22 3.58
CA ASN A 114 -6.18 -10.89 3.05
C ASN A 114 -7.68 -10.57 3.16
N ILE A 115 -8.57 -11.51 2.80
CA ILE A 115 -10.02 -11.32 2.88
C ILE A 115 -10.47 -11.03 4.31
N MET A 116 -9.94 -11.76 5.30
CA MET A 116 -10.23 -11.53 6.72
C MET A 116 -9.77 -10.15 7.23
N LYS A 117 -8.91 -9.46 6.48
CA LYS A 117 -8.44 -8.10 6.75
C LYS A 117 -9.12 -7.06 5.84
N GLY A 118 -10.24 -7.42 5.22
CA GLY A 118 -10.96 -6.54 4.30
C GLY A 118 -10.17 -6.19 3.03
N LYS A 119 -9.19 -7.01 2.62
CA LYS A 119 -8.35 -6.79 1.44
C LYS A 119 -8.53 -7.89 0.40
N LEU A 120 -8.78 -7.52 -0.84
CA LEU A 120 -8.75 -8.42 -2.00
C LEU A 120 -7.51 -8.10 -2.82
N HIS A 121 -6.52 -8.99 -2.76
CA HIS A 121 -5.26 -8.84 -3.49
C HIS A 121 -5.21 -9.83 -4.67
N PRO A 122 -5.19 -9.36 -5.94
CA PRO A 122 -5.30 -10.23 -7.10
C PRO A 122 -4.19 -11.28 -7.25
N LYS A 123 -2.99 -11.01 -6.74
CA LYS A 123 -1.88 -11.96 -6.75
C LYS A 123 -2.22 -13.32 -6.11
N TYR A 124 -3.16 -13.34 -5.16
CA TYR A 124 -3.53 -14.54 -4.40
C TYR A 124 -4.87 -15.14 -4.84
N THR A 125 -5.52 -14.61 -5.87
CA THR A 125 -6.81 -15.13 -6.38
C THR A 125 -6.60 -16.23 -7.43
N ASP A 126 -7.69 -16.68 -8.03
CA ASP A 126 -7.62 -17.56 -9.19
C ASP A 126 -7.10 -16.81 -10.42
N LYS A 127 -6.55 -17.57 -11.36
CA LYS A 127 -5.89 -17.03 -12.55
C LYS A 127 -6.85 -16.25 -13.45
N ASN A 128 -8.10 -16.71 -13.61
CA ASN A 128 -9.03 -16.05 -14.52
C ASN A 128 -9.38 -14.65 -14.02
N PHE A 129 -9.61 -14.51 -12.71
CA PHE A 129 -9.83 -13.20 -12.11
C PHE A 129 -8.60 -12.29 -12.21
N LEU A 130 -7.40 -12.84 -11.99
CA LEU A 130 -6.15 -12.08 -12.15
C LEU A 130 -5.99 -11.56 -13.59
N ASP A 131 -6.19 -12.44 -14.58
CA ASP A 131 -6.07 -12.11 -16.00
C ASP A 131 -7.12 -11.04 -16.43
N GLU A 132 -8.36 -11.11 -15.91
CA GLU A 132 -9.40 -10.09 -16.16
C GLU A 132 -8.97 -8.69 -15.66
N LEU A 133 -8.35 -8.64 -14.48
CA LEU A 133 -7.86 -7.39 -13.90
C LEU A 133 -6.64 -6.86 -14.66
N GLU A 134 -5.69 -7.72 -15.02
CA GLU A 134 -4.53 -7.35 -15.83
C GLU A 134 -4.97 -6.80 -17.20
N GLU A 135 -5.95 -7.41 -17.86
CA GLU A 135 -6.48 -6.87 -19.13
C GLU A 135 -7.05 -5.45 -18.95
N THR A 136 -7.73 -5.20 -17.84
CA THR A 136 -8.26 -3.86 -17.53
C THR A 136 -7.12 -2.87 -17.25
N ASN A 137 -6.11 -3.27 -16.48
CA ASN A 137 -4.95 -2.44 -16.14
C ASN A 137 -4.11 -2.11 -17.38
N GLU A 138 -3.88 -3.09 -18.26
CA GLU A 138 -3.15 -2.90 -19.52
C GLU A 138 -3.87 -1.93 -20.44
N LYS A 139 -5.22 -1.98 -20.53
CA LYS A 139 -5.99 -0.98 -21.27
C LYS A 139 -5.75 0.43 -20.73
N ILE A 140 -5.73 0.61 -19.41
CA ILE A 140 -5.42 1.89 -18.76
C ILE A 140 -4.01 2.35 -19.12
N GLN A 141 -3.01 1.46 -19.00
CA GLN A 141 -1.62 1.75 -19.34
C GLN A 141 -1.48 2.20 -20.80
N ASN A 142 -2.10 1.47 -21.73
CA ASN A 142 -2.02 1.75 -23.16
C ASN A 142 -2.72 3.05 -23.54
N GLU A 143 -3.93 3.30 -23.02
CA GLU A 143 -4.67 4.54 -23.25
C GLU A 143 -3.88 5.77 -22.76
N LEU A 144 -3.22 5.66 -21.60
CA LEU A 144 -2.48 6.77 -21.01
C LEU A 144 -1.01 6.85 -21.46
N LYS A 145 -0.50 5.85 -22.19
CA LYS A 145 0.91 5.69 -22.57
C LYS A 145 1.85 5.61 -21.36
N VAL A 146 1.38 4.99 -20.27
CA VAL A 146 2.16 4.79 -19.04
C VAL A 146 3.09 3.60 -19.22
N LYS A 147 4.39 3.82 -19.05
CA LYS A 147 5.42 2.78 -19.24
C LYS A 147 5.51 1.79 -18.08
N ARG A 148 5.13 2.22 -16.88
CA ARG A 148 5.20 1.41 -15.66
C ARG A 148 3.97 0.50 -15.57
N HIS A 149 4.16 -0.71 -15.05
CA HIS A 149 3.06 -1.64 -14.81
C HIS A 149 2.11 -1.07 -13.76
N ILE A 150 0.80 -1.24 -13.97
CA ILE A 150 -0.24 -0.79 -13.04
C ILE A 150 -0.85 -2.03 -12.37
N THR A 151 -0.82 -2.07 -11.05
CA THR A 151 -1.54 -3.08 -10.26
C THR A 151 -2.61 -2.44 -9.39
N ILE A 152 -3.65 -3.21 -9.08
CA ILE A 152 -4.78 -2.74 -8.28
C ILE A 152 -5.13 -3.80 -7.24
N CYS A 153 -5.42 -3.36 -6.01
CA CYS A 153 -6.05 -4.17 -4.97
C CYS A 153 -7.26 -3.43 -4.41
N PHE A 154 -8.15 -4.17 -3.76
CA PHE A 154 -9.41 -3.62 -3.25
C PHE A 154 -9.47 -3.73 -1.73
N TYR A 155 -10.06 -2.73 -1.11
CA TYR A 155 -10.23 -2.62 0.33
C TYR A 155 -11.70 -2.36 0.64
N MET A 156 -12.24 -3.10 1.60
CA MET A 156 -13.66 -3.02 1.96
C MET A 156 -14.00 -1.65 2.60
N SER A 157 -13.07 -1.07 3.35
CA SER A 157 -13.22 0.22 4.03
C SER A 157 -11.90 0.96 4.16
N GLU A 158 -11.95 2.26 4.49
CA GLU A 158 -10.75 3.04 4.83
C GLU A 158 -10.01 2.46 6.03
N TYR A 159 -10.73 1.94 7.01
CA TYR A 159 -10.16 1.25 8.17
C TYR A 159 -9.30 0.05 7.74
N ASP A 160 -9.80 -0.80 6.85
CA ASP A 160 -9.06 -1.97 6.33
C ASP A 160 -7.83 -1.55 5.51
N PHE A 161 -7.98 -0.48 4.72
CA PHE A 161 -6.90 0.14 3.96
C PHE A 161 -5.76 0.62 4.86
N ILE A 162 -6.08 1.42 5.88
CA ILE A 162 -5.09 1.96 6.81
C ILE A 162 -4.45 0.86 7.64
N ASN A 163 -5.22 -0.06 8.21
CA ASN A 163 -4.66 -1.17 8.98
C ASN A 163 -3.68 -2.03 8.19
N GLY A 164 -3.98 -2.28 6.91
CA GLY A 164 -3.06 -2.98 6.02
C GLY A 164 -1.74 -2.25 5.80
N LEU A 165 -1.77 -0.91 5.78
CA LEU A 165 -0.61 -0.05 5.53
C LEU A 165 0.17 0.30 6.79
N VAL A 166 -0.45 0.29 7.97
CA VAL A 166 0.23 0.54 9.26
C VAL A 166 1.33 -0.48 9.48
N GLN A 167 1.07 -1.76 9.21
CA GLN A 167 2.08 -2.82 9.36
C GLN A 167 3.28 -2.61 8.44
N TYR A 168 3.03 -2.25 7.17
CA TYR A 168 4.09 -1.91 6.23
C TYR A 168 4.88 -0.66 6.67
N SER A 169 4.18 0.35 7.17
CA SER A 169 4.75 1.60 7.65
C SER A 169 5.62 1.37 8.89
N LYS A 170 5.18 0.55 9.86
CA LYS A 170 5.97 0.16 11.03
C LYS A 170 7.29 -0.51 10.64
N GLN A 171 7.28 -1.39 9.63
CA GLN A 171 8.52 -2.00 9.12
C GLN A 171 9.43 -0.98 8.43
N LEU A 172 8.87 -0.16 7.54
CA LEU A 172 9.60 0.84 6.77
C LEU A 172 10.28 1.88 7.68
N TYR A 173 9.52 2.39 8.66
CA TYR A 173 9.94 3.46 9.54
C TYR A 173 10.68 2.95 10.77
N GLY A 174 10.35 1.77 11.30
CA GLY A 174 11.09 1.13 12.38
C GLY A 174 12.56 0.90 12.03
N ALA A 175 12.85 0.55 10.78
CA ALA A 175 14.24 0.48 10.31
C ALA A 175 14.94 1.85 10.33
N LYS A 176 14.23 2.91 9.95
CA LYS A 176 14.79 4.27 9.97
C LYS A 176 15.03 4.76 11.40
N LEU A 177 14.12 4.44 12.33
CA LEU A 177 14.30 4.70 13.75
C LEU A 177 15.51 3.96 14.31
N LYS A 178 15.69 2.68 13.99
CA LYS A 178 16.88 1.89 14.38
C LYS A 178 18.19 2.43 13.79
N GLU A 179 18.18 2.99 12.58
CA GLU A 179 19.35 3.69 12.01
C GLU A 179 19.69 4.94 12.82
N MET A 180 18.69 5.72 13.21
CA MET A 180 18.88 6.99 13.94
C MET A 180 19.29 6.78 15.40
N GLU A 181 18.79 5.76 16.10
CA GLU A 181 19.23 5.42 17.45
C GLU A 181 20.73 5.07 17.51
N LYS A 182 21.27 4.50 16.44
CA LYS A 182 22.70 4.21 16.30
C LYS A 182 23.55 5.46 16.02
N GLU A 183 22.93 6.54 15.57
CA GLU A 183 23.57 7.84 15.27
C GLU A 183 23.44 8.88 16.41
N SER A 184 22.85 8.51 17.57
CA SER A 184 22.79 9.15 18.91
C SER A 184 21.44 9.78 19.42
N THR A 185 21.29 9.81 20.76
CA THR A 185 20.11 9.68 21.69
C THR A 185 19.17 10.92 21.87
N PRO A 186 17.96 10.88 22.51
CA PRO A 186 16.94 9.83 22.74
C PRO A 186 15.58 10.11 22.04
N ILE A 187 15.06 9.14 21.28
CA ILE A 187 13.60 8.95 21.09
C ILE A 187 13.27 7.61 21.79
N LYS A 188 13.52 7.55 23.10
CA LYS A 188 13.72 6.27 23.81
C LYS A 188 12.44 5.53 24.25
N MET A 189 11.26 6.15 24.24
CA MET A 189 10.08 5.51 24.82
C MET A 189 9.26 4.71 23.81
N GLU A 190 8.85 5.30 22.67
CA GLU A 190 8.03 4.56 21.68
C GLU A 190 8.85 3.74 20.70
N ALA A 191 10.09 4.14 20.38
CA ALA A 191 10.97 3.35 19.53
C ALA A 191 11.24 1.98 20.17
N ASN A 192 11.49 1.93 21.48
CA ASN A 192 11.64 0.67 22.21
C ASN A 192 10.38 -0.20 22.12
N THR A 193 9.18 0.37 22.27
CA THR A 193 7.92 -0.40 22.16
C THR A 193 7.69 -0.95 20.75
N VAL A 194 8.01 -0.19 19.71
CA VAL A 194 7.88 -0.62 18.31
C VAL A 194 8.96 -1.63 17.94
N ILE A 195 10.18 -1.45 18.42
CA ILE A 195 11.30 -2.38 18.23
C ILE A 195 11.00 -3.72 18.90
N GLU A 196 10.52 -3.72 20.15
CA GLU A 196 10.09 -4.92 20.86
C GLU A 196 8.93 -5.65 20.16
N GLN A 197 7.98 -4.90 19.57
CA GLN A 197 6.90 -5.49 18.78
C GLN A 197 7.38 -6.10 17.46
N ILE A 198 8.35 -5.47 16.78
CA ILE A 198 8.96 -6.01 15.56
C ILE A 198 9.76 -7.29 15.87
N GLU A 199 10.49 -7.33 16.97
CA GLU A 199 11.26 -8.51 17.38
C GLU A 199 10.37 -9.70 17.71
N LYS A 200 9.20 -9.47 18.34
CA LYS A 200 8.17 -10.51 18.58
C LYS A 200 7.46 -11.00 17.31
N MET A 201 7.60 -10.31 16.18
CA MET A 201 7.05 -10.72 14.88
C MET A 201 8.07 -11.46 14.00
N GLU A 202 9.36 -11.47 14.39
CA GLU A 202 10.43 -12.19 13.69
C GLU A 202 10.72 -13.60 14.30
N GLU A 203 10.07 -13.96 15.42
CA GLU A 203 9.99 -15.33 15.99
C GLU A 203 8.76 -16.09 15.48
#